data_AF-A0A2M7SQZ6-F1
#
_entry.id   AF-A0A2M7SQZ6-F1
#
_cell.length_a   1.000
_cell.length_b   1.000
_cell.length_c   1.000
_cell.angle_alpha   90.00
_cell.angle_beta   90.00
_cell.angle_gamma   90.00
#
_symmetry.space_group_name_H-M   'P 1'
#
loop_
_entity.id
_entity.type
_entity.pdbx_description
1 polymer ?
#
loop_
_entity_poly.entity_id
_entity_poly.type
_entity_poly.pdbx_seq_one_letter_code
_entity_poly.pdbx_strand_id
1 'polypeptide(L)' 'MIENNPKKGIDNPTTERLLKEFDEITLTIVHFPDQIIRHVTPLTDLQTRILELLGLSATIYTRLAEN' A
#
# COMPACT_ATOMS: atom_id res chain seq x y z
N MET A 1 -43.83 2.50 -17.18
CA MET A 1 -42.75 3.09 -18.00
C MET A 1 -42.14 4.19 -17.14
N ILE A 2 -41.11 3.90 -16.35
CA ILE A 2 -39.72 3.80 -16.80
C ILE A 2 -39.03 2.69 -16.00
N GLU A 3 -38.45 1.71 -16.69
CA GLU A 3 -37.56 0.70 -16.16
C GLU A 3 -36.12 1.24 -16.09
N ASN A 4 -35.27 0.59 -15.27
CA ASN A 4 -33.80 0.74 -15.12
C ASN A 4 -33.28 1.47 -13.88
N ASN A 5 -32.92 0.70 -12.85
CA ASN A 5 -31.53 0.26 -12.72
C ASN A 5 -31.45 -0.97 -11.79
N PRO A 6 -31.07 -2.17 -12.28
CA PRO A 6 -30.89 -3.33 -11.43
C PRO A 6 -29.65 -3.07 -10.57
N LYS A 7 -29.84 -3.02 -9.25
CA LYS A 7 -28.84 -3.11 -8.17
C LYS A 7 -27.40 -3.25 -8.70
N LYS A 8 -26.79 -2.10 -9.03
CA LYS A 8 -25.37 -2.00 -9.30
C LYS A 8 -24.70 -2.35 -7.98
N GLY A 9 -24.28 -3.61 -7.83
CA GLY A 9 -23.50 -4.07 -6.70
C GLY A 9 -22.40 -3.07 -6.51
N ILE A 10 -22.36 -2.44 -5.34
CA ILE A 10 -21.44 -1.36 -5.05
C ILE A 10 -20.05 -1.91 -5.37
N ASP A 11 -19.37 -1.33 -6.36
CA ASP A 11 -17.96 -1.58 -6.71
C ASP A 11 -17.05 -1.06 -5.58
N ASN A 12 -17.38 -1.38 -4.33
CA ASN A 12 -16.47 -1.21 -3.22
C ASN A 12 -15.39 -2.27 -3.44
N PRO A 13 -14.12 -1.90 -3.68
CA PRO A 13 -13.06 -2.87 -3.57
C PRO A 13 -13.21 -3.50 -2.19
N THR A 14 -13.36 -4.81 -2.15
CA THR A 14 -13.45 -5.51 -0.87
C THR A 14 -12.14 -5.20 -0.13
N THR A 15 -12.18 -5.17 1.21
CA THR A 15 -11.00 -4.87 2.03
C THR A 15 -9.79 -5.72 1.59
N GLU A 16 -10.03 -6.96 1.18
CA GLU A 16 -9.01 -7.89 0.68
C GLU A 16 -8.35 -7.39 -0.61
N ARG A 17 -9.09 -6.80 -1.55
CA ARG A 17 -8.51 -6.23 -2.78
C ARG A 17 -7.62 -5.03 -2.46
N LEU A 18 -8.03 -4.16 -1.54
CA LEU A 18 -7.22 -3.02 -1.11
C LEU A 18 -5.93 -3.48 -0.44
N LEU A 19 -6.00 -4.49 0.42
CA LEU A 19 -4.84 -5.06 1.09
C LEU A 19 -3.87 -5.73 0.12
N LYS A 20 -4.39 -6.34 -0.95
CA LYS A 20 -3.57 -7.01 -1.98
C LYS A 20 -2.67 -6.05 -2.75
N GLU A 21 -3.05 -4.76 -2.85
CA GLU A 21 -2.19 -3.74 -3.47
C GLU A 21 -0.91 -3.48 -2.66
N PHE A 22 -0.83 -3.91 -1.40
CA PHE A 22 0.37 -3.82 -0.56
C PHE A 22 1.24 -5.08 -0.62
N ASP A 23 0.91 -6.03 -1.49
CA ASP A 23 1.83 -7.11 -1.83
C ASP A 23 3.13 -6.50 -2.41
N GLU A 24 4.26 -7.18 -2.20
CA GLU A 24 5.59 -6.81 -2.73
C GLU A 24 6.30 -5.59 -2.10
N ILE A 25 5.81 -5.05 -0.99
CA ILE A 25 6.61 -4.11 -0.18
C ILE A 25 7.66 -4.90 0.62
N THR A 26 8.94 -4.76 0.23
CA THR A 26 10.05 -5.53 0.80
C THR A 26 11.02 -4.60 1.53
N LEU A 27 11.42 -4.98 2.74
CA LEU A 27 12.57 -4.40 3.44
C LEU A 27 13.80 -5.27 3.17
N THR A 28 14.78 -4.72 2.49
CA THR A 28 16.09 -5.35 2.28
C THR A 28 17.10 -4.73 3.23
N ILE A 29 17.81 -5.59 3.96
CA ILE A 29 18.91 -5.20 4.86
C ILE A 29 20.18 -5.89 4.36
N VAL A 30 21.20 -5.10 4.06
CA VAL A 30 22.51 -5.57 3.61
C VAL A 30 23.55 -5.19 4.64
N HIS A 31 24.25 -6.19 5.17
CA HIS A 31 25.33 -6.01 6.13
C HIS A 31 26.68 -5.98 5.41
N PHE A 32 27.39 -4.87 5.57
CA PHE A 32 28.79 -4.72 5.21
C PHE A 32 29.66 -4.72 6.48
N PRO A 33 30.99 -4.92 6.36
CA PRO A 33 31.87 -4.89 7.53
C PRO A 33 31.86 -3.56 8.32
N ASP A 34 31.59 -2.45 7.64
CA ASP A 34 31.67 -1.08 8.15
C ASP A 34 30.31 -0.36 8.22
N GLN A 35 29.28 -0.88 7.55
CA GLN A 35 27.97 -0.25 7.48
C GLN A 35 26.82 -1.24 7.29
N ILE A 36 25.61 -0.78 7.61
CA ILE A 36 24.37 -1.49 7.30
C ILE A 36 23.59 -0.61 6.32
N ILE A 37 23.24 -1.17 5.16
CA ILE A 37 22.35 -0.51 4.21
C ILE A 37 20.96 -1.10 4.37
N ARG A 38 19.95 -0.23 4.46
CA ARG A 38 18.55 -0.64 4.45
C ARG A 38 17.83 0.04 3.30
N HIS A 39 16.95 -0.71 2.65
CA HIS A 39 16.14 -0.22 1.54
C HIS A 39 14.74 -0.80 1.64
N VAL A 40 13.74 0.04 1.39
CA VAL A 40 12.33 -0.37 1.30
C VAL A 40 11.88 -0.12 -0.13
N THR A 41 11.14 -1.06 -0.71
CA THR A 41 10.47 -0.85 -2.01
C THR A 41 9.70 0.48 -1.97
N PRO A 42 9.96 1.43 -2.90
CA PRO A 42 9.20 2.67 -2.96
C PRO A 42 7.71 2.38 -3.13
N LEU A 43 6.87 3.08 -2.36
CA LEU A 43 5.42 2.95 -2.50
C LEU A 43 4.98 3.52 -3.84
N THR A 44 4.04 2.85 -4.50
CA THR A 44 3.39 3.37 -5.70
C THR A 44 2.42 4.50 -5.36
N ASP A 45 2.03 5.30 -6.34
CA ASP A 45 1.00 6.34 -6.17
C ASP A 45 -0.32 5.75 -5.68
N LEU A 46 -0.68 4.55 -6.14
CA LEU A 46 -1.89 3.84 -5.71
C LEU A 46 -1.80 3.42 -4.23
N GLN A 47 -0.69 2.81 -3.81
CA GLN A 47 -0.49 2.42 -2.41
C GLN A 47 -0.51 3.66 -1.49
N THR A 48 0.15 4.73 -1.90
CA THR A 48 0.14 6.01 -1.17
C THR A 48 -1.28 6.55 -1.03
N ARG A 49 -2.05 6.54 -2.12
CA ARG A 49 -3.44 6.99 -2.12
C ARG A 49 -4.34 6.13 -1.22
N ILE A 50 -4.13 4.81 -1.20
CA ILE A 50 -4.88 3.93 -0.30
C ILE A 50 -4.56 4.24 1.17
N LEU A 51 -3.29 4.49 1.51
CA LEU A 51 -2.92 4.89 2.88
C LEU A 51 -3.59 6.20 3.31
N GLU A 52 -3.62 7.21 2.44
CA GLU A 52 -4.33 8.47 2.70
C GLU A 52 -5.82 8.25 2.99
N LEU A 53 -6.48 7.42 2.17
CA LEU A 53 -7.90 7.08 2.34
C LEU A 53 -8.17 6.32 3.65
N LEU A 54 -7.20 5.54 4.12
CA LEU A 54 -7.25 4.84 5.40
C LEU A 54 -6.82 5.72 6.59
N GLY A 55 -6.41 6.98 6.36
CA GLY A 55 -5.89 7.87 7.41
C GLY A 55 -4.52 7.47 7.96
N LEU A 56 -3.76 6.70 7.19
CA LEU A 56 -2.42 6.20 7.54
C LEU A 56 -1.35 7.02 6.82
N SER A 57 -0.24 7.29 7.50
CA SER A 57 0.90 7.97 6.89
C SER A 57 1.78 6.96 6.13
N ALA A 58 2.22 7.31 4.91
CA ALA A 58 3.22 6.56 4.15
C ALA A 58 4.54 6.34 4.91
N THR A 59 4.80 7.18 5.92
CA THR A 59 5.99 7.07 6.77
C THR A 59 6.09 5.75 7.53
N ILE A 60 4.97 5.03 7.74
CA ILE A 60 5.01 3.71 8.40
C ILE A 60 5.86 2.71 7.63
N TYR A 61 5.97 2.85 6.30
CA TYR A 61 6.81 2.02 5.45
C TYR A 61 8.19 2.64 5.24
N THR A 62 8.27 3.94 4.93
CA THR A 62 9.56 4.57 4.59
C THR A 62 10.54 4.61 5.77
N ARG A 63 10.03 4.77 7.00
CA ARG A 63 10.87 4.77 8.22
C ARG A 63 11.46 3.40 8.55
N LEU A 64 11.00 2.32 7.93
CA LEU A 64 11.60 1.00 8.12
C LEU A 64 13.05 0.96 7.61
N ALA A 65 13.40 1.79 6.61
CA ALA A 65 14.77 1.93 6.15
C ALA A 65 15.66 2.74 7.12
N GLU A 66 15.07 3.49 8.05
CA GLU A 66 15.79 4.36 8.99
C GLU A 66 16.23 3.64 10.28
N ASN A 67 15.56 2.52 10.63
CA ASN A 67 16.01 1.37 11.44
C ASN A 67 17.07 1.55 12.56
#